data_AF-A0A1G1E5X0-F1
#
_entry.id   AF-A0A1G1E5X0-F1
#
_cell.length_a   1.000
_cell.length_b   1.000
_cell.length_c   1.000
_cell.angle_alpha   90.00
_cell.angle_beta   90.00
_cell.angle_gamma   90.00
#
_symmetry.space_group_name_H-M   'P 1'
#
loop_
_entity.id
_entity.type
_entity.pdbx_description
1 polymer ?
#
loop_
_entity_poly.entity_id
_entity_poly.type
_entity_poly.pdbx_seq_one_letter_code
_entity_poly.pdbx_strand_id
1 'polypeptide(L)'
;MSKTGLLALAILLLVFLVIYCKRKPKVSPRRAPDITPAPAWRLKELLDQATRLQEEQKFDEVETLYGEVLEIRRKQAETNPAHEPDVAMTLNKMANLYSDARQHEKAEAAYSEALEIYRRRAKAGPEWQPYVARTLSNFAAFCLLNRQNGRAGRMGDEAVNILRKCAKENPDGYGNDLAKTLLVLAYVFTEQTGRGEDIRVCAQEAERVAVDEDIKRKARKLIEKHKS
;
A
#
# COMPACT_ATOMS: atom_id res chain seq x y z
N MET A 1 -28.96 16.63 57.44
CA MET A 1 -29.94 15.86 56.64
C MET A 1 -30.50 14.75 57.52
N SER A 2 -31.82 14.67 57.69
CA SER A 2 -32.44 13.62 58.52
C SER A 2 -32.27 12.24 57.87
N LYS A 3 -32.17 11.19 58.67
CA LYS A 3 -32.07 9.79 58.19
C LYS A 3 -33.22 9.43 57.21
N THR A 4 -34.37 10.08 57.36
CA THR A 4 -35.54 9.94 56.49
C THR A 4 -35.32 10.52 55.09
N GLY A 5 -34.55 11.60 54.94
CA GLY A 5 -34.24 12.21 53.65
C GLY A 5 -33.27 11.36 52.80
N LEU A 6 -32.33 10.66 53.43
CA LEU A 6 -31.40 9.75 52.72
C LEU A 6 -32.13 8.52 52.16
N LEU A 7 -33.11 7.99 52.91
CA LEU A 7 -33.90 6.82 52.51
C LEU A 7 -34.78 7.13 51.30
N ALA A 8 -35.41 8.31 51.27
CA ALA A 8 -36.24 8.75 50.14
C ALA A 8 -35.42 8.90 48.85
N LEU A 9 -34.18 9.42 48.95
CA LEU A 9 -33.30 9.61 47.80
C LEU A 9 -32.80 8.26 47.25
N ALA A 10 -32.48 7.31 48.13
CA ALA A 10 -32.05 5.96 47.75
C ALA A 10 -33.17 5.18 47.04
N ILE A 11 -34.42 5.31 47.50
CA ILE A 11 -35.58 4.68 46.86
C ILE A 11 -35.82 5.26 45.46
N LEU A 12 -35.74 6.59 45.30
CA LEU A 12 -35.86 7.24 43.99
C LEU A 12 -34.77 6.79 43.00
N LEU A 13 -33.53 6.66 43.48
CA LEU A 13 -32.40 6.19 42.67
C LEU A 13 -32.57 4.74 42.22
N LEU A 14 -33.06 3.86 43.10
CA LEU A 14 -33.36 2.47 42.77
C LEU A 14 -34.52 2.36 41.77
N VAL A 15 -35.59 3.14 41.96
CA VAL A 15 -36.72 3.18 41.01
C VAL A 15 -36.24 3.68 39.64
N PHE A 16 -35.39 4.71 39.61
CA PHE A 16 -34.81 5.24 38.37
C PHE A 16 -33.89 4.21 37.68
N LEU A 17 -33.04 3.50 38.43
CA LEU A 17 -32.19 2.43 37.92
C LEU A 17 -33.00 1.27 37.35
N VAL A 18 -34.08 0.85 38.02
CA VAL A 18 -34.97 -0.22 37.55
C VAL A 18 -35.71 0.21 36.28
N ILE A 19 -36.17 1.46 36.20
CA ILE A 19 -36.82 2.02 35.00
C ILE A 19 -35.80 2.16 33.86
N TYR A 20 -34.58 2.62 34.16
CA TYR A 20 -33.49 2.77 33.18
C TYR A 20 -33.03 1.42 32.63
N CYS A 21 -32.90 0.39 33.48
CA CYS A 21 -32.59 -0.98 33.05
C CYS A 21 -33.71 -1.62 32.23
N LYS A 22 -34.99 -1.30 32.52
CA LYS A 22 -36.14 -1.81 31.73
C LYS A 22 -36.35 -1.11 30.38
N ARG A 23 -35.71 0.04 30.13
CA ARG A 23 -35.84 0.83 28.89
C ARG A 23 -34.73 0.60 27.86
N LYS A 24 -33.78 -0.31 28.08
CA LYS A 24 -32.86 -0.67 26.98
C LYS A 24 -33.70 -1.32 25.88
N PRO A 25 -33.74 -0.75 24.66
CA PRO A 25 -34.43 -1.40 23.56
C PRO A 25 -33.81 -2.78 23.37
N LYS A 26 -34.63 -3.82 23.29
CA LYS A 26 -34.18 -5.14 22.83
C LYS A 26 -33.70 -4.95 21.40
N VAL A 27 -32.40 -4.68 21.24
CA VAL A 27 -31.74 -4.77 19.94
C VAL A 27 -31.84 -6.24 19.58
N SER A 28 -32.74 -6.57 18.65
CA SER A 28 -32.74 -7.88 18.00
C SER A 28 -31.31 -8.16 17.55
N PRO A 29 -30.77 -9.39 17.73
CA PRO A 29 -29.46 -9.70 17.21
C PRO A 29 -29.50 -9.34 15.72
N ARG A 30 -28.68 -8.35 15.31
CA ARG A 30 -28.50 -8.06 13.89
C ARG A 30 -28.16 -9.40 13.26
N ARG A 31 -29.01 -9.86 12.33
CA ARG A 31 -28.69 -10.98 11.46
C ARG A 31 -27.29 -10.69 10.94
N ALA A 32 -26.33 -11.58 11.24
CA ALA A 32 -24.98 -11.42 10.72
C ALA A 32 -25.13 -11.17 9.21
N PRO A 33 -24.47 -10.15 8.64
CA PRO A 33 -24.52 -9.93 7.20
C PRO A 33 -24.19 -11.25 6.52
N ASP A 34 -24.89 -11.58 5.43
CA ASP A 34 -24.63 -12.82 4.70
C ASP A 34 -23.20 -12.77 4.14
N ILE A 35 -22.25 -13.40 4.84
CA ILE A 35 -20.81 -13.38 4.53
C ILE A 35 -20.48 -14.58 3.64
N THR A 36 -21.26 -14.83 2.59
CA THR A 36 -20.75 -15.73 1.54
C THR A 36 -19.55 -15.01 0.91
N PRO A 37 -18.31 -15.54 1.04
CA PRO A 37 -17.17 -14.94 0.36
C PRO A 37 -17.49 -14.92 -1.12
N ALA A 38 -17.25 -13.79 -1.80
CA ALA A 38 -17.46 -13.75 -3.24
C ALA A 38 -16.67 -14.90 -3.88
N PRO A 39 -17.28 -15.68 -4.78
CA PRO A 39 -16.64 -16.86 -5.32
C PRO A 39 -15.37 -16.47 -6.09
N ALA A 40 -14.33 -17.31 -6.05
CA ALA A 40 -13.01 -17.01 -6.60
C ALA A 40 -13.07 -16.57 -8.08
N TRP A 41 -14.02 -17.09 -8.86
CA TRP A 41 -14.23 -16.69 -10.25
C TRP A 41 -14.65 -15.21 -10.39
N ARG A 42 -15.42 -14.66 -9.45
CA ARG A 42 -15.85 -13.25 -9.49
C ARG A 42 -14.67 -12.31 -9.31
N LEU A 43 -13.78 -12.61 -8.37
CA LEU A 43 -12.55 -11.84 -8.17
C LEU A 43 -11.65 -11.89 -9.41
N LYS A 44 -11.49 -13.09 -10.00
CA LYS A 44 -10.72 -13.26 -11.24
C LYS A 44 -11.32 -12.43 -12.37
N GLU A 45 -12.63 -12.51 -12.58
CA GLU A 45 -13.32 -11.76 -13.63
C GLU A 45 -13.14 -10.24 -13.47
N LEU A 46 -13.31 -9.72 -12.25
CA LEU A 46 -13.11 -8.29 -11.97
C LEU A 46 -11.68 -7.83 -12.27
N LEU A 47 -10.67 -8.63 -11.90
CA LEU A 47 -9.27 -8.33 -12.15
C LEU A 47 -8.91 -8.40 -13.63
N ASP A 48 -9.47 -9.37 -14.36
CA ASP A 48 -9.28 -9.52 -15.81
C ASP A 48 -9.94 -8.35 -16.57
N GLN A 49 -11.11 -7.88 -16.12
CA GLN A 49 -11.75 -6.67 -16.65
C GLN A 49 -10.95 -5.42 -16.33
N ALA A 50 -10.50 -5.25 -15.09
CA ALA A 50 -9.71 -4.08 -14.67
C ALA A 50 -8.42 -3.98 -15.48
N THR A 51 -7.75 -5.11 -15.76
CA THR A 51 -6.53 -5.14 -16.57
C THR A 51 -6.79 -4.66 -17.99
N ARG A 52 -7.86 -5.15 -18.65
CA ARG A 52 -8.25 -4.71 -20.00
C ARG A 52 -8.58 -3.21 -20.06
N LEU A 53 -9.36 -2.72 -19.10
CA LEU A 53 -9.76 -1.31 -19.08
C LEU A 53 -8.61 -0.36 -18.73
N GLN A 54 -7.58 -0.86 -18.02
CA GLN A 54 -6.36 -0.10 -17.76
C GLN A 54 -5.57 0.15 -19.05
N GLU A 55 -5.58 -0.80 -20.01
CA GLU A 55 -4.99 -0.61 -21.34
C GLU A 55 -5.76 0.45 -22.16
N GLU A 56 -7.08 0.52 -21.97
CA GLU A 56 -7.96 1.51 -22.58
C GLU A 56 -7.95 2.89 -21.86
N GLN A 57 -7.18 3.04 -20.79
CA GLN A 57 -7.08 4.26 -19.96
C GLN A 57 -8.43 4.74 -19.38
N LYS A 58 -9.39 3.83 -19.18
CA LYS A 58 -10.70 4.15 -18.58
C LYS A 58 -10.62 4.20 -17.06
N PHE A 59 -10.03 5.26 -16.53
CA PHE A 59 -9.69 5.38 -15.12
C PHE A 59 -10.89 5.13 -14.17
N ASP A 60 -12.04 5.77 -14.40
CA ASP A 60 -13.19 5.65 -13.49
C ASP A 60 -13.76 4.23 -13.41
N GLU A 61 -13.75 3.51 -14.54
CA GLU A 61 -14.19 2.12 -14.60
C GLU A 61 -13.21 1.19 -13.87
N VAL A 62 -11.89 1.42 -14.04
CA VAL A 62 -10.85 0.67 -13.33
C VAL A 62 -10.90 0.95 -11.82
N GLU A 63 -11.12 2.20 -11.39
CA GLU A 63 -11.28 2.56 -9.98
C GLU A 63 -12.47 1.80 -9.37
N THR A 64 -13.60 1.76 -10.08
CA THR A 64 -14.81 1.05 -9.65
C THR A 64 -14.54 -0.45 -9.45
N LEU A 65 -13.92 -1.09 -10.45
CA LEU A 65 -13.60 -2.52 -10.39
C LEU A 65 -12.62 -2.87 -9.27
N TYR A 66 -11.55 -2.08 -9.09
CA TYR A 66 -10.64 -2.29 -7.98
C TYR A 66 -11.29 -2.00 -6.62
N GLY A 67 -12.23 -1.05 -6.56
CA GLY A 67 -13.05 -0.79 -5.38
C GLY A 67 -13.85 -2.03 -4.97
N GLU A 68 -14.56 -2.66 -5.91
CA GLU A 68 -15.28 -3.92 -5.65
C GLU A 68 -14.34 -5.04 -5.18
N VAL A 69 -13.20 -5.21 -5.86
CA VAL A 69 -12.19 -6.21 -5.48
C VAL A 69 -11.65 -5.95 -4.07
N LEU A 70 -11.40 -4.69 -3.72
CA LEU A 70 -10.90 -4.30 -2.41
C LEU A 70 -11.91 -4.61 -1.31
N GLU A 71 -13.20 -4.28 -1.51
CA GLU A 71 -14.25 -4.60 -0.54
C GLU A 71 -14.37 -6.10 -0.29
N ILE A 72 -14.34 -6.91 -1.35
CA ILE A 72 -14.39 -8.37 -1.23
C ILE A 72 -13.19 -8.87 -0.41
N ARG A 73 -11.98 -8.43 -0.75
CA ARG A 73 -10.74 -8.86 -0.07
C ARG A 73 -10.68 -8.41 1.38
N ARG A 74 -11.23 -7.23 1.72
CA ARG A 74 -11.37 -6.77 3.11
C ARG A 74 -12.28 -7.68 3.92
N LYS A 75 -13.47 -8.01 3.39
CA LYS A 75 -14.40 -8.96 4.04
C LYS A 75 -13.76 -10.35 4.23
N GLN A 76 -12.97 -10.79 3.26
CA GLN A 76 -12.18 -12.03 3.38
C GLN A 76 -11.12 -11.91 4.48
N ALA A 77 -10.40 -10.80 4.57
CA ALA A 77 -9.38 -10.56 5.59
C ALA A 77 -9.94 -10.46 7.01
N GLU A 78 -11.16 -9.96 7.18
CA GLU A 78 -11.87 -9.92 8.47
C GLU A 78 -12.14 -11.33 9.04
N THR A 79 -12.42 -12.30 8.17
CA THR A 79 -12.71 -13.69 8.56
C THR A 79 -11.47 -14.57 8.59
N ASN A 80 -10.51 -14.31 7.70
CA ASN A 80 -9.25 -15.00 7.63
C ASN A 80 -8.13 -14.01 7.28
N PRO A 81 -7.27 -13.64 8.25
CA PRO A 81 -6.17 -12.74 8.01
C PRO A 81 -5.26 -13.16 6.86
N ALA A 82 -5.20 -14.44 6.45
CA ALA A 82 -4.40 -14.87 5.31
C ALA A 82 -4.66 -14.08 4.00
N HIS A 83 -5.80 -13.39 3.88
CA HIS A 83 -6.15 -12.53 2.75
C HIS A 83 -5.68 -11.07 2.86
N GLU A 84 -5.09 -10.64 3.98
CA GLU A 84 -4.52 -9.27 4.09
C GLU A 84 -3.49 -8.94 2.98
N PRO A 85 -2.60 -9.86 2.54
CA PRO A 85 -1.71 -9.57 1.41
C PRO A 85 -2.45 -9.27 0.11
N ASP A 86 -3.62 -9.90 -0.13
CA ASP A 86 -4.45 -9.62 -1.30
C ASP A 86 -5.01 -8.19 -1.24
N VAL A 87 -5.41 -7.73 -0.04
CA VAL A 87 -5.84 -6.34 0.21
C VAL A 87 -4.70 -5.37 -0.12
N ALA A 88 -3.51 -5.62 0.41
CA ALA A 88 -2.33 -4.77 0.17
C ALA A 88 -1.92 -4.74 -1.31
N MET A 89 -2.01 -5.87 -2.02
CA MET A 89 -1.75 -5.92 -3.46
C MET A 89 -2.76 -5.07 -4.26
N THR A 90 -4.06 -5.13 -3.93
CA THR A 90 -5.07 -4.28 -4.58
C THR A 90 -4.80 -2.81 -4.31
N LEU A 91 -4.55 -2.45 -3.06
CA LEU A 91 -4.25 -1.08 -2.65
C LEU A 91 -3.02 -0.53 -3.39
N ASN A 92 -1.96 -1.31 -3.52
CA ASN A 92 -0.76 -0.89 -4.28
C ASN A 92 -1.08 -0.64 -5.77
N LYS A 93 -1.94 -1.46 -6.39
CA LYS A 93 -2.39 -1.24 -7.77
C LYS A 93 -3.25 0.01 -7.90
N MET A 94 -4.20 0.22 -6.99
CA MET A 94 -5.01 1.43 -6.94
C MET A 94 -4.15 2.67 -6.70
N ALA A 95 -3.13 2.58 -5.85
CA ALA A 95 -2.21 3.69 -5.58
C ALA A 95 -1.43 4.12 -6.83
N ASN A 96 -0.95 3.15 -7.64
CA ASN A 96 -0.36 3.45 -8.95
C ASN A 96 -1.38 4.14 -9.87
N LEU A 97 -2.60 3.62 -9.95
CA LEU A 97 -3.68 4.19 -10.77
C LEU A 97 -3.99 5.64 -10.35
N TYR A 98 -4.13 5.89 -9.05
CA TYR A 98 -4.35 7.22 -8.49
C TYR A 98 -3.18 8.17 -8.74
N SER A 99 -1.95 7.68 -8.69
CA SER A 99 -0.75 8.44 -9.05
C SER A 99 -0.82 8.91 -10.50
N ASP A 100 -1.17 8.01 -11.43
CA ASP A 100 -1.27 8.32 -12.86
C ASP A 100 -2.38 9.34 -13.15
N ALA A 101 -3.50 9.25 -12.43
CA ALA A 101 -4.60 10.22 -12.51
C ALA A 101 -4.41 11.47 -11.64
N ARG A 102 -3.24 11.67 -11.02
CA ARG A 102 -2.92 12.82 -10.16
C ARG A 102 -3.87 13.00 -8.96
N GLN A 103 -4.48 11.92 -8.48
CA GLN A 103 -5.27 11.89 -7.26
C GLN A 103 -4.35 11.63 -6.05
N HIS A 104 -3.55 12.64 -5.69
CA HIS A 104 -2.41 12.48 -4.77
C HIS A 104 -2.80 11.95 -3.38
N GLU A 105 -3.89 12.46 -2.80
CA GLU A 105 -4.35 12.08 -1.46
C GLU A 105 -4.78 10.61 -1.42
N LYS A 106 -5.52 10.15 -2.43
CA LYS A 106 -5.92 8.73 -2.55
C LYS A 106 -4.72 7.83 -2.79
N ALA A 107 -3.77 8.25 -3.63
CA ALA A 107 -2.55 7.48 -3.88
C ALA A 107 -1.73 7.31 -2.59
N GLU A 108 -1.52 8.40 -1.84
CA GLU A 108 -0.79 8.38 -0.58
C GLU A 108 -1.46 7.51 0.48
N ALA A 109 -2.79 7.60 0.62
CA ALA A 109 -3.55 6.74 1.53
C ALA A 109 -3.40 5.26 1.17
N ALA A 110 -3.58 4.91 -0.12
CA ALA A 110 -3.51 3.54 -0.60
C ALA A 110 -2.11 2.93 -0.47
N TYR A 111 -1.05 3.68 -0.81
CA TYR A 111 0.34 3.21 -0.59
C TYR A 111 0.64 3.01 0.89
N SER A 112 0.21 3.95 1.74
CA SER A 112 0.49 3.89 3.17
C SER A 112 -0.16 2.66 3.82
N GLU A 113 -1.42 2.39 3.49
CA GLU A 113 -2.13 1.22 4.00
C GLU A 113 -1.53 -0.09 3.47
N ALA A 114 -1.22 -0.18 2.17
CA ALA A 114 -0.55 -1.36 1.60
C ALA A 114 0.79 -1.64 2.30
N LEU A 115 1.58 -0.59 2.55
CA LEU A 115 2.87 -0.70 3.21
C LEU A 115 2.72 -1.13 4.67
N GLU A 116 1.71 -0.65 5.39
CA GLU A 116 1.45 -1.06 6.77
C GLU A 116 1.17 -2.57 6.85
N ILE A 117 0.30 -3.07 5.98
CA ILE A 117 -0.04 -4.49 5.91
C ILE A 117 1.21 -5.33 5.59
N TYR A 118 1.95 -4.97 4.53
CA TYR A 118 3.15 -5.73 4.16
C TYR A 118 4.25 -5.65 5.22
N ARG A 119 4.43 -4.53 5.92
CA ARG A 119 5.36 -4.43 7.05
C ARG A 119 4.96 -5.32 8.22
N ARG A 120 3.67 -5.39 8.53
CA ARG A 120 3.15 -6.31 9.57
C ARG A 120 3.45 -7.76 9.19
N ARG A 121 3.23 -8.12 7.92
CA ARG A 121 3.53 -9.45 7.37
C ARG A 121 5.02 -9.77 7.36
N ALA A 122 5.86 -8.81 7.01
CA ALA A 122 7.31 -8.96 6.98
C ALA A 122 7.94 -9.19 8.38
N LYS A 123 7.23 -8.83 9.45
CA LYS A 123 7.60 -9.21 10.83
C LYS A 123 7.31 -10.68 11.13
N ALA A 124 6.31 -11.27 10.48
CA ALA A 124 5.94 -12.67 10.65
C ALA A 124 6.76 -13.61 9.75
N GLY A 125 7.24 -13.13 8.60
CA GLY A 125 8.04 -13.94 7.69
C GLY A 125 8.84 -13.10 6.66
N PRO A 126 10.11 -13.48 6.37
CA PRO A 126 10.96 -12.75 5.43
C PRO A 126 10.47 -12.81 3.98
N GLU A 127 9.60 -13.75 3.61
CA GLU A 127 9.01 -13.89 2.27
C GLU A 127 8.19 -12.66 1.84
N TRP A 128 7.76 -11.84 2.79
CA TRP A 128 7.01 -10.60 2.53
C TRP A 128 7.90 -9.38 2.28
N GLN A 129 9.20 -9.46 2.57
CA GLN A 129 10.15 -8.36 2.39
C GLN A 129 10.18 -7.83 0.94
N PRO A 130 10.16 -8.66 -0.12
CA PRO A 130 10.11 -8.17 -1.49
C PRO A 130 8.87 -7.31 -1.79
N TYR A 131 7.73 -7.61 -1.17
CA TYR A 131 6.49 -6.85 -1.34
C TYR A 131 6.58 -5.49 -0.64
N VAL A 132 7.17 -5.44 0.56
CA VAL A 132 7.52 -4.16 1.24
C VAL A 132 8.37 -3.30 0.32
N ALA A 133 9.42 -3.87 -0.27
CA ALA A 133 10.34 -3.13 -1.12
C ALA A 133 9.69 -2.62 -2.42
N ARG A 134 8.84 -3.44 -3.06
CA ARG A 134 8.12 -3.02 -4.26
C ARG A 134 7.13 -1.89 -3.98
N THR A 135 6.40 -1.96 -2.87
CA THR A 135 5.51 -0.87 -2.44
C THR A 135 6.28 0.39 -2.09
N LEU A 136 7.40 0.29 -1.35
CA LEU A 136 8.29 1.42 -1.08
C LEU A 136 8.86 2.04 -2.36
N SER A 137 9.26 1.23 -3.34
CA SER A 137 9.77 1.71 -4.62
C SER A 137 8.73 2.51 -5.40
N ASN A 138 7.49 2.01 -5.48
CA ASN A 138 6.41 2.72 -6.15
C ASN A 138 6.04 4.01 -5.40
N PHE A 139 5.97 3.94 -4.06
CA PHE A 139 5.67 5.11 -3.24
C PHE A 139 6.81 6.15 -3.33
N ALA A 140 8.07 5.73 -3.40
CA ALA A 140 9.21 6.61 -3.61
C ALA A 140 9.11 7.34 -4.96
N ALA A 141 8.75 6.62 -6.04
CA ALA A 141 8.53 7.22 -7.34
C ALA A 141 7.37 8.24 -7.32
N PHE A 142 6.26 7.92 -6.66
CA PHE A 142 5.16 8.85 -6.43
C PHE A 142 5.61 10.10 -5.65
N CYS A 143 6.37 9.93 -4.57
CA CYS A 143 6.91 11.05 -3.80
C CYS A 143 7.84 11.93 -4.65
N LEU A 144 8.68 11.32 -5.50
CA LEU A 144 9.57 12.04 -6.42
C LEU A 144 8.79 12.91 -7.41
N LEU A 145 7.75 12.34 -8.04
CA LEU A 145 6.88 13.08 -8.97
C LEU A 145 6.18 14.26 -8.28
N ASN A 146 5.88 14.12 -6.99
CA ASN A 146 5.27 15.15 -6.16
C ASN A 146 6.28 16.07 -5.46
N ARG A 147 7.54 16.10 -5.91
CA ARG A 147 8.62 16.96 -5.38
C ARG A 147 8.96 16.72 -3.90
N GLN A 148 8.63 15.55 -3.38
CA GLN A 148 8.92 15.14 -2.00
C GLN A 148 10.25 14.35 -1.92
N ASN A 149 11.33 14.93 -2.43
CA ASN A 149 12.63 14.27 -2.64
C ASN A 149 13.20 13.61 -1.37
N GLY A 150 13.06 14.25 -0.21
CA GLY A 150 13.53 13.69 1.05
C GLY A 150 12.78 12.42 1.47
N ARG A 151 11.47 12.33 1.20
CA ARG A 151 10.68 11.11 1.43
C ARG A 151 11.03 10.04 0.41
N ALA A 152 11.12 10.42 -0.87
CA ALA A 152 11.49 9.53 -1.96
C ALA A 152 12.85 8.88 -1.71
N GLY A 153 13.86 9.65 -1.29
CA GLY A 153 15.19 9.14 -0.96
C GLY A 153 15.15 8.09 0.16
N ARG A 154 14.53 8.40 1.31
CA ARG A 154 14.45 7.45 2.44
C ARG A 154 13.74 6.15 2.08
N MET A 155 12.61 6.24 1.36
CA MET A 155 11.86 5.06 0.92
C MET A 155 12.64 4.25 -0.11
N GLY A 156 13.30 4.93 -1.06
CA GLY A 156 14.15 4.31 -2.07
C GLY A 156 15.35 3.58 -1.44
N ASP A 157 16.02 4.18 -0.46
CA ASP A 157 17.16 3.58 0.24
C ASP A 157 16.74 2.30 0.97
N GLU A 158 15.61 2.33 1.68
CA GLU A 158 15.05 1.15 2.34
C GLU A 158 14.71 0.04 1.33
N ALA A 159 14.03 0.39 0.24
CA ALA A 159 13.68 -0.55 -0.82
C ALA A 159 14.92 -1.17 -1.48
N VAL A 160 15.93 -0.38 -1.82
CA VAL A 160 17.20 -0.87 -2.41
C VAL A 160 17.90 -1.84 -1.45
N ASN A 161 17.94 -1.53 -0.15
CA ASN A 161 18.57 -2.42 0.82
C ASN A 161 17.90 -3.79 0.92
N ILE A 162 16.57 -3.84 0.78
CA ILE A 162 15.83 -5.10 0.73
C ILE A 162 16.08 -5.80 -0.61
N LEU A 163 15.88 -5.09 -1.73
CA LEU A 163 15.98 -5.66 -3.08
C LEU A 163 17.40 -6.16 -3.39
N ARG A 164 18.46 -5.52 -2.88
CA ARG A 164 19.84 -6.03 -3.00
C ARG A 164 20.03 -7.37 -2.31
N LYS A 165 19.34 -7.64 -1.19
CA LYS A 165 19.39 -8.95 -0.52
C LYS A 165 18.65 -9.98 -1.37
N CYS A 166 17.44 -9.66 -1.82
CA CYS A 166 16.63 -10.55 -2.66
C CYS A 166 17.30 -10.87 -4.00
N ALA A 167 17.92 -9.88 -4.65
CA ALA A 167 18.62 -10.05 -5.93
C ALA A 167 19.93 -10.85 -5.80
N LYS A 168 20.49 -11.04 -4.60
CA LYS A 168 21.62 -11.98 -4.41
C LYS A 168 21.16 -13.43 -4.50
N GLU A 169 19.95 -13.72 -4.05
CA GLU A 169 19.36 -15.08 -4.08
C GLU A 169 18.72 -15.38 -5.42
N ASN A 170 18.03 -14.40 -6.01
CA ASN A 170 17.37 -14.50 -7.31
C ASN A 170 17.58 -13.21 -8.13
N PRO A 171 18.72 -13.09 -8.83
CA PRO A 171 19.03 -11.91 -9.62
C PRO A 171 17.97 -11.60 -10.69
N ASP A 172 17.52 -12.61 -11.42
CA ASP A 172 16.57 -12.42 -12.53
C ASP A 172 15.18 -12.01 -12.03
N GLY A 173 14.77 -12.50 -10.85
CA GLY A 173 13.47 -12.18 -10.26
C GLY A 173 13.35 -10.77 -9.71
N TYR A 174 14.45 -10.17 -9.24
CA TYR A 174 14.44 -8.88 -8.54
C TYR A 174 15.28 -7.79 -9.20
N GLY A 175 16.05 -8.11 -10.25
CA GLY A 175 16.94 -7.17 -10.92
C GLY A 175 16.21 -5.95 -11.50
N ASN A 176 15.05 -6.15 -12.14
CA ASN A 176 14.25 -5.04 -12.66
C ASN A 176 13.66 -4.14 -11.57
N ASP A 177 13.20 -4.71 -10.46
CA ASP A 177 12.67 -3.93 -9.35
C ASP A 177 13.81 -3.11 -8.69
N LEU A 178 14.95 -3.75 -8.43
CA LEU A 178 16.14 -3.09 -7.92
C LEU A 178 16.60 -1.94 -8.83
N ALA A 179 16.68 -2.19 -10.14
CA ALA A 179 17.08 -1.19 -11.12
C ALA A 179 16.11 0.00 -11.15
N LYS A 180 14.79 -0.22 -11.11
CA LYS A 180 13.79 0.86 -11.04
C LYS A 180 13.97 1.71 -9.79
N THR A 181 14.16 1.08 -8.62
CA THR A 181 14.37 1.82 -7.37
C THR A 181 15.68 2.61 -7.39
N LEU A 182 16.76 2.04 -7.92
CA LEU A 182 18.04 2.74 -8.10
C LEU A 182 17.90 3.95 -9.03
N LEU A 183 17.11 3.84 -10.10
CA LEU A 183 16.82 5.00 -10.95
C LEU A 183 16.03 6.07 -10.19
N VAL A 184 15.07 5.70 -9.33
CA VAL A 184 14.37 6.67 -8.47
C VAL A 184 15.37 7.43 -7.58
N LEU A 185 16.31 6.74 -6.94
CA LEU A 185 17.37 7.38 -6.15
C LEU A 185 18.28 8.29 -7.00
N ALA A 186 18.67 7.82 -8.18
CA ALA A 186 19.46 8.61 -9.11
C ALA A 186 18.74 9.93 -9.45
N TYR A 187 17.44 9.88 -9.74
CA TYR A 187 16.65 11.08 -10.00
C TYR A 187 16.51 11.98 -8.77
N VAL A 188 16.37 11.44 -7.55
CA VAL A 188 16.39 12.23 -6.30
C VAL A 188 17.68 13.05 -6.18
N PHE A 189 18.83 12.49 -6.59
CA PHE A 189 20.12 13.17 -6.52
C PHE A 189 20.32 14.22 -7.62
N THR A 190 19.59 14.17 -8.75
CA THR A 190 19.72 15.18 -9.82
C THR A 190 19.36 16.61 -9.38
N GLU A 191 18.54 16.75 -8.34
CA GLU A 191 18.13 18.03 -7.76
C GLU A 191 19.12 18.55 -6.70
N GLN A 192 20.18 17.78 -6.39
CA GLN A 192 21.18 18.12 -5.38
C GLN A 192 22.52 18.46 -6.05
N THR A 193 23.08 19.62 -5.71
CA THR A 193 24.38 20.03 -6.23
C THR A 193 25.50 19.10 -5.74
N GLY A 194 26.43 18.75 -6.63
CA GLY A 194 27.61 17.94 -6.28
C GLY A 194 27.38 16.42 -6.11
N ARG A 195 26.17 15.90 -6.32
CA ARG A 195 25.85 14.46 -6.20
C ARG A 195 26.02 13.67 -7.51
N GLY A 196 26.85 14.18 -8.44
CA GLY A 196 27.05 13.58 -9.77
C GLY A 196 27.53 12.13 -9.71
N GLU A 197 28.44 11.82 -8.78
CA GLU A 197 28.97 10.48 -8.61
C GLU A 197 27.89 9.50 -8.10
N ASP A 198 27.06 9.90 -7.15
CA ASP A 198 25.98 9.04 -6.64
C ASP A 198 24.94 8.71 -7.72
N ILE A 199 24.66 9.66 -8.60
CA ILE A 199 23.78 9.44 -9.78
C ILE A 199 24.39 8.37 -10.67
N ARG A 200 25.69 8.46 -10.98
CA ARG A 200 26.39 7.47 -11.81
C ARG A 200 26.40 6.11 -11.17
N VAL A 201 26.74 6.02 -9.88
CA VAL A 201 26.80 4.75 -9.14
C VAL A 201 25.45 4.05 -9.19
N CYS A 202 24.36 4.78 -8.88
CA CYS A 202 23.01 4.22 -8.94
C CYS A 202 22.65 3.77 -10.37
N ALA A 203 22.95 4.61 -11.38
CA ALA A 203 22.60 4.30 -12.76
C ALA A 203 23.42 3.12 -13.33
N GLN A 204 24.72 3.02 -13.02
CA GLN A 204 25.57 1.91 -13.42
C GLN A 204 25.11 0.59 -12.80
N GLU A 205 24.78 0.61 -11.51
CA GLU A 205 24.22 -0.57 -10.85
C GLU A 205 22.86 -0.94 -11.48
N ALA A 206 21.99 0.05 -11.74
CA ALA A 206 20.70 -0.17 -12.38
C ALA A 206 20.84 -0.80 -13.78
N GLU A 207 21.78 -0.33 -14.60
CA GLU A 207 22.06 -0.92 -15.92
C GLU A 207 22.52 -2.37 -15.80
N ARG A 208 23.40 -2.66 -14.83
CA ARG A 208 23.98 -3.99 -14.62
C ARG A 208 22.94 -5.01 -14.16
N VAL A 209 22.02 -4.62 -13.27
CA VAL A 209 21.05 -5.53 -12.66
C VAL A 209 19.73 -5.61 -13.41
N ALA A 210 19.41 -4.64 -14.27
CA ALA A 210 18.21 -4.70 -15.09
C ALA A 210 18.27 -5.86 -16.10
N VAL A 211 17.15 -6.54 -16.26
CA VAL A 211 16.91 -7.48 -17.36
C VAL A 211 16.23 -6.76 -18.53
N ASP A 212 15.31 -5.84 -18.23
CA ASP A 212 14.56 -5.04 -19.19
C ASP A 212 15.43 -3.96 -19.87
N GLU A 213 15.48 -3.98 -21.20
CA GLU A 213 16.30 -3.06 -22.00
C GLU A 213 15.84 -1.59 -21.92
N ASP A 214 14.57 -1.32 -21.62
CA ASP A 214 14.09 0.05 -21.44
C ASP A 214 14.65 0.66 -20.17
N ILE A 215 14.79 -0.15 -19.11
CA ILE A 215 15.42 0.27 -17.86
C ILE A 215 16.91 0.51 -18.10
N LYS A 216 17.61 -0.41 -18.78
CA LYS A 216 19.03 -0.23 -19.13
C LYS A 216 19.26 1.03 -19.96
N ARG A 217 18.39 1.28 -20.95
CA ARG A 217 18.46 2.48 -21.77
C ARG A 217 18.28 3.77 -20.97
N LYS A 218 17.37 3.80 -19.99
CA LYS A 218 17.22 4.94 -19.06
C LYS A 218 18.47 5.13 -18.21
N ALA A 219 19.04 4.05 -17.69
CA ALA A 219 20.27 4.08 -16.92
C ALA A 219 21.46 4.63 -17.73
N ARG A 220 21.69 4.11 -18.95
CA ARG A 220 22.74 4.60 -19.87
C ARG A 220 22.65 6.10 -20.14
N LYS A 221 21.44 6.62 -20.35
CA LYS A 221 21.21 8.06 -20.55
C LYS A 221 21.62 8.88 -19.33
N LEU A 222 21.33 8.42 -18.11
CA LEU A 222 21.76 9.09 -16.88
C LEU A 222 23.29 9.05 -16.72
N ILE A 223 23.90 7.89 -16.99
CA ILE A 223 25.37 7.75 -16.96
C ILE A 223 26.02 8.75 -17.92
N GLU A 224 25.54 8.81 -19.16
CA GLU A 224 26.06 9.72 -20.19
C GLU A 224 25.92 11.18 -19.81
N LYS A 225 24.76 11.59 -19.28
CA LYS A 225 24.49 12.96 -18.84
C LYS A 225 25.44 13.43 -17.73
N HIS A 226 25.97 12.49 -16.95
CA HIS A 226 26.82 12.76 -15.79
C HIS A 226 28.24 12.20 -15.97
N LYS A 227 28.80 12.24 -17.19
CA LYS A 227 30.16 11.74 -17.50
C LYS A 227 31.34 12.62 -17.03
N SER A 228 31.10 13.77 -16.40
CA SER A 228 32.13 14.75 -15.99
C SER A 228 33.15 14.19 -15.01
#